data_AF-A0A0F7CPT6-F1
#
_entry.id   AF-A0A0F7CPT6-F1
#
_cell.length_a   1.000
_cell.length_b   1.000
_cell.length_c   1.000
_cell.angle_alpha   90.00
_cell.angle_beta   90.00
_cell.angle_gamma   90.00
#
_symmetry.space_group_name_H-M   'P 1'
#
loop_
_entity.id
_entity.type
_entity.pdbx_description
1 polymer ?
#
loop_
_entity_poly.entity_id
_entity_poly.type
_entity_poly.pdbx_seq_one_letter_code
_entity_poly.pdbx_strand_id
1 'polypeptide(L)'
;MVLCGRQPLGPVAAGGGPAGARETERETAREPEQDASWGPSPVALTFDNFGGARRLTAHLLSLGHRRIGYLAGPAARTTTRHRLEGHRAALAEAAGAGAGGPQDTDRLTVHGGYDRSSGYDGALELLRREPELTAVVAANDTVALGACAALRDRGLRIPEDISVAGFDDLPFAIDAAPALTTVRIPLHEAGARAGRLALGREDAPAGRVATLPADLMVRASTAPPRATA
;
A
#
# COMPACT_ATOMS: atom_id res chain seq x y z
N MET A 1 -6.21 -4.69 -8.48
CA MET A 1 -6.18 -5.43 -9.75
C MET A 1 -7.41 -4.99 -10.54
N VAL A 2 -7.25 -4.62 -11.82
CA VAL A 2 -8.36 -4.17 -12.68
C VAL A 2 -8.57 -5.22 -13.76
N LEU A 3 -9.77 -5.79 -13.84
CA LEU A 3 -10.17 -6.74 -14.87
C LEU A 3 -11.12 -6.05 -15.85
N CYS A 4 -10.65 -5.83 -17.07
CA CYS A 4 -11.49 -5.37 -18.16
C CYS A 4 -12.13 -6.59 -18.85
N GLY A 5 -13.45 -6.72 -18.77
CA GLY A 5 -14.17 -7.78 -19.48
C GLY A 5 -14.24 -7.46 -20.97
N ARG A 6 -13.63 -8.29 -21.83
CA ARG A 6 -14.00 -8.32 -23.26
C ARG A 6 -15.22 -9.22 -23.43
N GLN A 7 -16.16 -8.82 -24.29
CA GLN A 7 -17.23 -9.71 -24.73
C GLN A 7 -16.64 -10.94 -25.46
N PRO A 8 -17.29 -12.12 -25.39
CA PRO A 8 -16.94 -13.23 -26.26
C PRO A 8 -17.15 -12.83 -27.73
N LEU A 9 -16.16 -13.13 -28.58
CA LEU A 9 -16.25 -12.85 -30.01
C LEU A 9 -17.42 -13.63 -30.63
N GLY A 10 -18.48 -12.92 -31.03
CA GLY A 10 -19.53 -13.48 -31.89
C GLY A 10 -19.00 -13.75 -33.30
N PRO A 11 -19.69 -14.57 -34.11
CA PRO A 11 -19.24 -14.92 -35.45
C PRO A 11 -19.20 -13.69 -36.38
N VAL A 12 -18.10 -13.53 -37.09
CA VAL A 12 -17.84 -12.44 -38.04
C VAL A 12 -18.67 -12.66 -39.31
N ALA A 13 -19.59 -11.73 -39.61
CA ALA A 13 -20.24 -11.63 -40.91
C ALA A 13 -19.43 -10.71 -41.84
N ALA A 14 -19.23 -11.15 -43.09
CA ALA A 14 -18.47 -10.45 -44.12
C ALA A 14 -19.37 -9.55 -45.00
N GLY A 15 -18.88 -8.36 -45.32
CA GLY A 15 -19.42 -7.42 -46.33
C GLY A 15 -19.06 -5.97 -45.97
N GLY A 16 -18.65 -5.03 -46.84
CA GLY A 16 -18.55 -5.00 -48.28
C GLY A 16 -18.82 -3.57 -48.83
N GLY A 17 -17.92 -2.60 -48.58
CA GLY A 17 -17.72 -1.29 -49.28
C GLY A 17 -18.89 -0.27 -49.40
N PRO A 18 -18.70 0.93 -50.03
CA PRO A 18 -17.50 1.77 -50.19
C PRO A 18 -17.74 3.29 -49.86
N ALA A 19 -16.78 4.14 -50.26
CA ALA A 19 -16.44 5.52 -49.87
C ALA A 19 -17.38 6.70 -50.25
N GLY A 20 -17.23 7.84 -49.55
CA GLY A 20 -17.60 9.16 -50.09
C GLY A 20 -17.63 10.36 -49.10
N ALA A 21 -16.81 11.37 -49.40
CA ALA A 21 -16.94 12.82 -49.13
C ALA A 21 -16.59 13.42 -47.75
N ARG A 22 -15.91 14.57 -47.84
CA ARG A 22 -15.36 15.43 -46.79
C ARG A 22 -16.34 16.53 -46.44
N GLU A 23 -16.51 16.83 -45.16
CA GLU A 23 -17.08 18.09 -44.70
C GLU A 23 -16.37 18.58 -43.43
N THR A 24 -16.00 19.85 -43.45
CA THR A 24 -15.29 20.61 -42.42
C THR A 24 -16.29 21.18 -41.42
N GLU A 25 -16.24 20.80 -40.15
CA GLU A 25 -16.96 21.50 -39.09
C GLU A 25 -16.14 21.65 -37.80
N ARG A 26 -16.44 22.77 -37.13
CA ARG A 26 -15.72 23.39 -36.02
C ARG A 26 -15.76 22.52 -34.77
N GLU A 27 -14.58 22.28 -34.20
CA GLU A 27 -14.39 21.56 -32.95
C GLU A 27 -14.83 22.43 -31.76
N THR A 28 -16.11 22.32 -31.41
CA THR A 28 -16.60 22.66 -30.08
C THR A 28 -16.28 21.48 -29.18
N ALA A 29 -15.53 21.73 -28.09
CA ALA A 29 -15.14 20.70 -27.13
C ALA A 29 -16.39 20.03 -26.54
N ARG A 30 -16.77 18.88 -27.10
CA ARG A 30 -17.72 17.95 -26.50
C ARG A 30 -17.01 17.18 -25.41
N GLU A 31 -17.64 17.07 -24.24
CA GLU A 31 -17.22 16.09 -23.23
C GLU A 31 -17.13 14.70 -23.89
N PRO A 32 -16.13 13.87 -23.54
CA PRO A 32 -15.94 12.60 -24.20
C PRO A 32 -17.14 11.69 -23.91
N GLU A 33 -17.97 11.52 -24.94
CA GLU A 33 -19.05 10.56 -25.00
C GLU A 33 -18.45 9.17 -24.72
N GLN A 34 -18.94 8.49 -23.68
CA GLN A 34 -18.48 7.15 -23.33
C GLN A 34 -18.79 6.21 -24.50
N ASP A 35 -17.76 5.88 -25.27
CA ASP A 35 -17.86 4.94 -26.37
C ASP A 35 -18.34 3.58 -25.85
N ALA A 36 -19.60 3.25 -26.16
CA ALA A 36 -20.26 2.00 -25.81
C ALA A 36 -19.61 0.76 -26.47
N SER A 37 -18.51 0.94 -27.23
CA SER A 37 -17.68 -0.14 -27.78
C SER A 37 -16.85 -0.89 -26.73
N TRP A 38 -16.59 -0.30 -25.56
CA TRP A 38 -16.01 -1.01 -24.43
C TRP A 38 -17.12 -1.73 -23.65
N GLY A 39 -16.92 -3.04 -23.40
CA GLY A 39 -17.84 -3.87 -22.64
C GLY A 39 -18.13 -3.35 -21.22
N PRO A 40 -18.85 -4.10 -20.38
CA PRO A 40 -19.24 -3.61 -19.06
C PRO A 40 -18.01 -3.10 -18.28
N SER A 41 -18.17 -1.96 -17.60
CA SER A 41 -17.14 -1.27 -16.81
C SER A 41 -16.19 -2.25 -16.10
N PRO A 42 -14.88 -2.02 -15.99
CA PRO A 42 -13.98 -3.01 -15.39
C PRO A 42 -14.36 -3.34 -13.94
N VAL A 43 -14.16 -4.60 -13.52
CA VAL A 43 -14.28 -4.97 -12.10
C VAL A 43 -12.93 -4.72 -11.42
N ALA A 44 -12.95 -4.04 -10.28
CA ALA A 44 -11.77 -3.78 -9.47
C ALA A 44 -11.80 -4.54 -8.15
N LEU A 45 -10.78 -5.35 -7.92
CA LEU A 45 -10.46 -5.88 -6.60
C LEU A 45 -9.37 -5.01 -5.97
N THR A 46 -9.71 -4.40 -4.83
CA THR A 46 -8.84 -3.51 -4.06
C THR A 46 -8.59 -4.09 -2.66
N PHE A 47 -7.70 -3.46 -1.90
CA PHE A 47 -7.36 -3.86 -0.54
C PHE A 47 -7.58 -2.69 0.41
N ASP A 48 -7.94 -2.98 1.66
CA ASP A 48 -8.04 -2.01 2.75
C ASP A 48 -6.64 -1.50 3.18
N ASN A 49 -6.00 -0.75 2.29
CA ASN A 49 -4.67 -0.18 2.51
C ASN A 49 -4.66 0.85 3.64
N PHE A 50 -5.71 1.68 3.70
CA PHE A 50 -5.87 2.70 4.73
C PHE A 50 -6.06 2.06 6.10
N GLY A 51 -7.05 1.16 6.25
CA GLY A 51 -7.34 0.52 7.52
C GLY A 51 -6.19 -0.37 7.99
N GLY A 52 -5.53 -1.07 7.06
CA GLY A 52 -4.32 -1.85 7.37
C GLY A 52 -3.20 -0.98 7.95
N ALA A 53 -2.86 0.13 7.29
CA ALA A 53 -1.76 0.99 7.74
C ALA A 53 -2.10 1.73 9.04
N ARG A 54 -3.36 2.10 9.21
CA ARG A 54 -3.89 2.66 10.46
C ARG A 54 -3.72 1.67 11.61
N ARG A 55 -4.15 0.42 11.46
CA ARG A 55 -3.99 -0.64 12.48
C ARG A 55 -2.52 -0.91 12.81
N LEU A 56 -1.65 -0.97 11.81
CA LEU A 56 -0.21 -1.18 12.00
C LEU A 56 0.43 -0.06 12.82
N THR A 57 0.10 1.20 12.51
CA THR A 57 0.64 2.35 13.23
C THR A 57 0.06 2.44 14.64
N ALA A 58 -1.25 2.18 14.79
CA ALA A 58 -1.92 2.12 16.09
C ALA A 58 -1.29 1.06 17.01
N HIS A 59 -0.88 -0.10 16.45
CA HIS A 59 -0.13 -1.12 17.19
C HIS A 59 1.17 -0.57 17.77
N LEU A 60 2.01 0.09 16.96
CA LEU A 60 3.24 0.70 17.46
C LEU A 60 2.99 1.79 18.51
N LEU A 61 1.94 2.59 18.32
CA LEU A 61 1.53 3.60 19.31
C LEU A 61 1.09 2.94 20.63
N SER A 62 0.39 1.81 20.57
CA SER A 62 -0.04 1.04 21.75
C SER A 62 1.14 0.43 22.51
N LEU A 63 2.25 0.13 21.83
CA LEU A 63 3.50 -0.30 22.45
C LEU A 63 4.26 0.86 23.13
N GLY A 64 3.85 2.11 22.92
CA GLY A 64 4.45 3.29 23.52
C GLY A 64 5.37 4.09 22.59
N HIS A 65 5.51 3.71 21.32
CA HIS A 65 6.32 4.47 20.37
C HIS A 65 5.71 5.85 20.09
N ARG A 66 6.55 6.89 20.03
CA ARG A 66 6.14 8.28 19.72
C ARG A 66 6.96 8.95 18.62
N ARG A 67 8.09 8.33 18.26
CA ARG A 67 8.97 8.76 17.16
C ARG A 67 9.00 7.64 16.13
N ILE A 68 8.00 7.65 15.25
CA ILE A 68 7.76 6.62 14.25
C ILE A 68 8.07 7.21 12.87
N GLY A 69 9.10 6.70 12.22
CA GLY A 69 9.45 7.07 10.85
C GLY A 69 8.64 6.25 9.85
N TYR A 70 8.35 6.85 8.69
CA TYR A 70 7.61 6.19 7.63
C TYR A 70 8.42 6.15 6.32
N LEU A 71 8.69 4.93 5.83
CA LEU A 71 9.32 4.69 4.54
C LEU A 71 8.24 4.45 3.48
N ALA A 72 7.89 5.51 2.77
CA ALA A 72 6.88 5.51 1.74
C ALA A 72 7.39 4.99 0.39
N GLY A 73 6.47 4.47 -0.42
CA GLY A 73 6.71 4.22 -1.84
C GLY A 73 6.57 5.48 -2.70
N PRO A 74 6.46 5.34 -4.03
CA PRO A 74 6.32 6.47 -4.94
C PRO A 74 5.02 7.23 -4.68
N ALA A 75 5.10 8.56 -4.54
CA ALA A 75 3.98 9.42 -4.13
C ALA A 75 2.78 9.38 -5.09
N ALA A 76 3.02 9.14 -6.39
CA ALA A 76 1.98 9.08 -7.40
C ALA A 76 1.06 7.85 -7.27
N ARG A 77 1.47 6.80 -6.53
CA ARG A 77 0.67 5.57 -6.40
C ARG A 77 -0.45 5.72 -5.39
N THR A 78 -1.66 5.31 -5.76
CA THR A 78 -2.83 5.25 -4.87
C THR A 78 -2.56 4.40 -3.63
N THR A 79 -1.89 3.26 -3.79
CA THR A 79 -1.47 2.40 -2.65
C THR A 79 -0.59 3.16 -1.66
N THR A 80 0.42 3.92 -2.13
CA THR A 80 1.26 4.75 -1.26
C THR A 80 0.42 5.76 -0.49
N ARG A 81 -0.45 6.49 -1.20
CA ARG A 81 -1.30 7.52 -0.60
C ARG A 81 -2.19 6.95 0.49
N HIS A 82 -2.95 5.89 0.20
CA HIS A 82 -3.85 5.28 1.17
C HIS A 82 -3.12 4.72 2.41
N ARG A 83 -1.96 4.06 2.22
CA ARG A 83 -1.16 3.56 3.36
C ARG A 83 -0.61 4.72 4.21
N LEU A 84 -0.09 5.77 3.59
CA LEU A 84 0.42 6.95 4.30
C LEU A 84 -0.69 7.72 5.02
N GLU A 85 -1.87 7.85 4.41
CA GLU A 85 -3.06 8.44 5.04
C GLU A 85 -3.50 7.64 6.27
N GLY A 86 -3.50 6.31 6.20
CA GLY A 86 -3.81 5.45 7.35
C GLY A 86 -2.81 5.62 8.50
N HIS A 87 -1.52 5.71 8.18
CA HIS A 87 -0.47 6.01 9.16
C HIS A 87 -0.69 7.37 9.86
N ARG A 88 -0.93 8.43 9.06
CA ARG A 88 -1.20 9.78 9.59
C ARG A 88 -2.48 9.82 10.43
N ALA A 89 -3.53 9.11 10.04
CA ALA A 89 -4.78 9.03 10.80
C ALA A 89 -4.54 8.43 12.19
N ALA A 90 -3.79 7.33 12.30
CA ALA A 90 -3.47 6.73 13.60
C ALA A 90 -2.68 7.67 14.52
N LEU A 91 -1.71 8.43 13.96
CA LEU A 91 -0.96 9.43 14.72
C LEU A 91 -1.85 10.58 15.21
N ALA A 92 -2.74 11.08 14.35
CA ALA A 92 -3.67 12.15 14.69
C ALA A 92 -4.66 11.71 15.78
N GLU A 93 -5.19 10.49 15.70
CA GLU A 93 -6.07 9.90 16.71
C GLU A 93 -5.37 9.80 18.08
N ALA A 94 -4.12 9.34 18.11
CA ALA A 94 -3.35 9.25 19.35
C ALA A 94 -3.04 10.63 19.95
N ALA A 95 -2.69 11.62 19.12
CA ALA A 95 -2.47 12.99 19.57
C ALA A 95 -3.76 13.61 20.16
N GLY A 96 -4.91 13.39 19.49
CA GLY A 96 -6.22 13.85 19.97
C GLY A 96 -6.65 13.19 21.30
N ALA A 97 -6.19 11.96 21.56
CA ALA A 97 -6.42 11.25 22.82
C ALA A 97 -5.41 11.63 23.93
N GLY A 98 -4.54 12.62 23.72
CA GLY A 98 -3.53 13.04 24.69
C GLY A 98 -2.35 12.08 24.83
N ALA A 99 -2.24 11.08 23.96
CA ALA A 99 -1.21 10.05 24.01
C ALA A 99 0.11 10.50 23.33
N GLY A 100 0.55 11.75 23.52
CA GLY A 100 1.77 12.32 22.94
C GLY A 100 1.54 13.64 22.22
N GLY A 101 2.62 14.39 21.96
CA GLY A 101 2.57 15.62 21.18
C GLY A 101 2.46 15.35 19.67
N PRO A 102 2.09 16.36 18.86
CA PRO A 102 2.04 16.23 17.41
C PRO A 102 3.43 15.83 16.86
N GLN A 103 3.47 14.72 16.10
CA GLN A 103 4.66 14.30 15.37
C GLN A 103 4.74 15.05 14.03
N ASP A 104 5.91 15.57 13.68
CA ASP A 104 6.16 16.12 12.34
C ASP A 104 6.23 14.98 11.32
N THR A 105 5.06 14.60 10.79
CA THR A 105 4.93 13.46 9.87
C THR A 105 5.63 13.69 8.55
N ASP A 106 5.76 14.93 8.10
CA ASP A 106 6.37 15.23 6.81
C ASP A 106 7.88 15.12 6.89
N ARG A 107 8.49 15.62 7.98
CA ARG A 107 9.92 15.41 8.27
C ARG A 107 10.27 13.93 8.41
N LEU A 108 9.38 13.15 9.06
CA LEU A 108 9.56 11.72 9.33
C LEU A 108 9.01 10.81 8.23
N THR A 109 8.69 11.34 7.05
CA THR A 109 8.37 10.55 5.87
C THR A 109 9.49 10.63 4.85
N VAL A 110 9.94 9.48 4.35
CA VAL A 110 10.88 9.39 3.22
C VAL A 110 10.20 8.64 2.09
N HIS A 111 10.10 9.26 0.92
CA HIS A 111 9.62 8.61 -0.30
C HIS A 111 10.75 7.92 -1.04
N GLY A 112 10.50 6.70 -1.52
CA GLY A 112 11.40 5.94 -2.39
C GLY A 112 10.63 4.99 -3.31
N GLY A 113 11.34 3.99 -3.86
CA GLY A 113 10.75 2.87 -4.58
C GLY A 113 10.12 1.81 -3.65
N TYR A 114 9.59 0.74 -4.25
CA TYR A 114 9.13 -0.45 -3.51
C TYR A 114 10.18 -1.55 -3.57
N ASP A 115 11.43 -1.17 -3.31
CA ASP A 115 12.60 -2.04 -3.40
C ASP A 115 13.43 -1.95 -2.12
N ARG A 116 14.32 -2.93 -1.97
CA ARG A 116 15.14 -3.08 -0.77
C ARG A 116 16.10 -1.90 -0.59
N SER A 117 16.68 -1.39 -1.68
CA SER A 117 17.60 -0.23 -1.66
C SER A 117 16.92 1.00 -1.09
N SER A 118 15.70 1.29 -1.54
CA SER A 118 14.91 2.42 -1.04
C SER A 118 14.63 2.32 0.45
N GLY A 119 14.39 1.10 0.96
CA GLY A 119 14.26 0.87 2.40
C GLY A 119 15.55 1.09 3.18
N TYR A 120 16.68 0.66 2.62
CA TYR A 120 17.99 0.84 3.23
C TYR A 120 18.35 2.32 3.33
N ASP A 121 18.38 3.03 2.20
CA ASP A 121 18.77 4.44 2.13
C ASP A 121 17.81 5.32 2.91
N GLY A 122 16.50 5.03 2.83
CA GLY A 122 15.49 5.78 3.55
C GLY A 122 15.59 5.60 5.06
N ALA A 123 15.94 4.41 5.57
CA ALA A 123 16.16 4.21 7.00
C ALA A 123 17.37 5.01 7.51
N LEU A 124 18.46 5.06 6.74
CA LEU A 124 19.63 5.88 7.07
C LEU A 124 19.30 7.37 7.10
N GLU A 125 18.48 7.83 6.15
CA GLU A 125 18.01 9.21 6.10
C GLU A 125 17.09 9.55 7.29
N LEU A 126 16.18 8.66 7.67
CA LEU A 126 15.35 8.83 8.87
C LEU A 126 16.19 8.95 10.14
N LEU A 127 17.18 8.07 10.33
CA LEU A 127 18.10 8.13 11.47
C LEU A 127 18.90 9.44 11.51
N ARG A 128 19.28 9.97 10.34
CA ARG A 128 19.97 11.26 10.24
C ARG A 128 19.05 12.43 10.63
N ARG A 129 17.78 12.37 10.23
CA ARG A 129 16.77 13.39 10.54
C ARG A 129 16.29 13.32 11.99
N GLU A 130 16.27 12.13 12.58
CA GLU A 130 15.73 11.84 13.90
C GLU A 130 16.58 10.78 14.61
N PRO A 131 17.62 11.20 15.35
CA PRO A 131 18.49 10.26 16.07
C PRO A 131 17.80 9.47 17.18
N GLU A 132 16.66 9.95 17.71
CA GLU A 132 15.89 9.26 18.76
C GLU A 132 14.73 8.44 18.18
N LEU A 133 14.80 8.08 16.89
CA LEU A 133 13.82 7.22 16.24
C LEU A 133 13.68 5.89 16.99
N THR A 134 12.44 5.45 17.27
CA THR A 134 12.19 4.19 18.00
C THR A 134 11.43 3.16 17.19
N ALA A 135 10.80 3.56 16.08
CA ALA A 135 10.16 2.63 15.17
C ALA A 135 10.18 3.13 13.72
N VAL A 136 10.13 2.19 12.78
CA VAL A 136 9.95 2.42 11.35
C VAL A 136 8.76 1.62 10.84
N VAL A 137 7.82 2.30 10.19
CA VAL A 137 6.79 1.69 9.35
C VAL A 137 7.25 1.79 7.90
N ALA A 138 7.37 0.65 7.23
CA ALA A 138 7.68 0.58 5.81
C ALA A 138 6.41 0.31 5.01
N ALA A 139 6.31 0.96 3.85
CA ALA A 139 5.16 0.85 2.99
C ALA A 139 4.97 -0.56 2.41
N ASN A 140 6.00 -1.42 2.41
CA ASN A 140 5.87 -2.86 2.20
C ASN A 140 7.02 -3.65 2.85
N ASP A 141 6.94 -4.99 2.82
CA ASP A 141 7.91 -5.90 3.44
C ASP A 141 9.30 -5.85 2.79
N THR A 142 9.37 -5.62 1.47
CA THR A 142 10.67 -5.49 0.77
C THR A 142 11.41 -4.23 1.23
N VAL A 143 10.71 -3.11 1.40
CA VAL A 143 11.25 -1.88 1.98
C VAL A 143 11.58 -2.08 3.47
N ALA A 144 10.74 -2.80 4.22
CA ALA A 144 11.01 -3.14 5.62
C ALA A 144 12.31 -3.96 5.76
N LEU A 145 12.55 -4.91 4.86
CA LEU A 145 13.77 -5.71 4.83
C LEU A 145 15.02 -4.85 4.55
N GLY A 146 14.87 -3.84 3.68
CA GLY A 146 15.90 -2.83 3.45
C GLY A 146 16.23 -2.04 4.71
N ALA A 147 15.20 -1.57 5.42
CA ALA A 147 15.36 -0.89 6.70
C ALA A 147 16.05 -1.79 7.73
N CYS A 148 15.64 -3.06 7.83
CA CYS A 148 16.27 -4.03 8.73
C CYS A 148 17.77 -4.20 8.46
N ALA A 149 18.18 -4.18 7.20
CA ALA A 149 19.60 -4.24 6.83
C ALA A 149 20.35 -2.97 7.25
N ALA A 150 19.80 -1.79 6.98
CA ALA A 150 20.41 -0.51 7.37
C ALA A 150 20.59 -0.38 8.88
N LEU A 151 19.59 -0.80 9.67
CA LEU A 151 19.67 -0.77 11.13
C LEU A 151 20.78 -1.71 11.66
N ARG A 152 20.86 -2.94 11.13
CA ARG A 152 21.90 -3.90 11.51
C ARG A 152 23.30 -3.40 11.15
N ASP A 153 23.48 -2.79 9.98
CA ASP A 153 24.77 -2.20 9.57
C ASP A 153 25.19 -1.03 10.49
N ARG A 154 24.22 -0.37 11.14
CA ARG A 154 24.47 0.65 12.17
C ARG A 154 24.60 0.08 13.58
N GLY A 155 24.61 -1.24 13.73
CA GLY A 155 24.70 -1.91 15.03
C GLY A 155 23.44 -1.77 15.89
N LEU A 156 22.31 -1.34 15.33
CA LEU A 156 21.04 -1.23 16.02
C LEU A 156 20.30 -2.56 15.96
N ARG A 157 19.77 -3.00 17.10
CA ARG A 157 19.03 -4.25 17.23
C ARG A 157 17.55 -4.03 16.97
N ILE A 158 16.93 -5.06 16.39
CA ILE A 158 15.50 -5.10 16.09
C ILE A 158 14.94 -6.27 16.89
N PRO A 159 13.91 -6.05 17.74
CA PRO A 159 13.17 -4.80 17.95
C PRO A 159 13.74 -3.88 19.05
N GLU A 160 14.82 -4.27 19.75
CA GLU A 160 15.19 -3.71 21.05
C GLU A 160 15.59 -2.23 21.00
N ASP A 161 16.23 -1.80 19.93
CA ASP A 161 16.62 -0.41 19.74
C ASP A 161 15.62 0.30 18.82
N ILE A 162 15.24 -0.34 17.70
CA ILE A 162 14.22 0.18 16.77
C ILE A 162 13.28 -0.94 16.30
N SER A 163 11.99 -0.76 16.53
CA SER A 163 10.92 -1.62 15.98
C SER A 163 10.79 -1.41 14.47
N VAL A 164 10.57 -2.48 13.70
CA VAL A 164 10.32 -2.41 12.26
C VAL A 164 9.03 -3.12 11.90
N ALA A 165 8.19 -2.47 11.11
CA ALA A 165 6.91 -2.98 10.66
C ALA A 165 6.76 -2.83 9.13
N GLY A 166 6.18 -3.84 8.47
CA GLY A 166 6.01 -3.89 7.02
C GLY A 166 4.55 -3.93 6.55
N PHE A 167 4.38 -4.25 5.28
CA PHE A 167 3.08 -4.45 4.64
C PHE A 167 3.24 -5.47 3.50
N ASP A 168 2.23 -6.33 3.33
CA ASP A 168 2.03 -7.35 2.29
C ASP A 168 2.02 -8.79 2.85
N ASP A 169 2.71 -9.05 3.95
CA ASP A 169 2.96 -10.39 4.52
C ASP A 169 3.54 -11.38 3.50
N LEU A 170 4.61 -10.95 2.83
CA LEU A 170 5.34 -11.77 1.87
C LEU A 170 5.88 -13.04 2.56
N PRO A 171 6.07 -14.15 1.84
CA PRO A 171 6.47 -15.42 2.44
C PRO A 171 7.69 -15.33 3.36
N PHE A 172 8.70 -14.53 3.00
CA PHE A 172 9.90 -14.37 3.82
C PHE A 172 9.67 -13.62 5.14
N ALA A 173 8.54 -12.95 5.32
CA ALA A 173 8.28 -12.13 6.52
C ALA A 173 8.31 -12.97 7.80
N ILE A 174 7.87 -14.23 7.74
CA ILE A 174 7.94 -15.16 8.88
C ILE A 174 9.37 -15.66 9.15
N ASP A 175 10.19 -15.77 8.11
CA ASP A 175 11.55 -16.29 8.16
C ASP A 175 12.61 -15.18 8.37
N ALA A 176 12.19 -13.91 8.36
CA ALA A 176 13.05 -12.79 8.73
C ALA A 176 13.58 -12.96 10.17
N ALA A 177 14.74 -12.38 10.45
CA ALA A 177 15.36 -12.41 11.76
C ALA A 177 15.55 -10.98 12.29
N PRO A 178 14.68 -10.49 13.20
CA PRO A 178 13.48 -11.16 13.75
C PRO A 178 12.31 -11.25 12.74
N ALA A 179 11.35 -12.14 13.03
CA ALA A 179 10.17 -12.31 12.18
C ALA A 179 9.37 -11.01 12.10
N LEU A 180 9.01 -10.58 10.88
CA LEU A 180 8.52 -9.25 10.58
C LEU A 180 7.03 -9.08 10.92
N THR A 181 6.71 -8.13 11.80
CA THR A 181 5.36 -7.62 12.00
C THR A 181 4.91 -6.88 10.74
N THR A 182 3.76 -7.23 10.18
CA THR A 182 3.32 -6.72 8.87
C THR A 182 1.81 -6.79 8.71
N VAL A 183 1.26 -6.07 7.73
CA VAL A 183 -0.14 -6.20 7.33
C VAL A 183 -0.26 -7.20 6.18
N ARG A 184 -1.01 -8.28 6.39
CA ARG A 184 -1.35 -9.26 5.35
C ARG A 184 -2.44 -8.74 4.45
N ILE A 185 -2.18 -8.75 3.15
CA ILE A 185 -3.23 -8.65 2.12
C ILE A 185 -3.46 -10.03 1.50
N PRO A 186 -4.71 -10.45 1.26
CA PRO A 186 -5.01 -11.80 0.80
C PRO A 186 -4.78 -11.94 -0.71
N LEU A 187 -3.53 -11.84 -1.17
CA LEU A 187 -3.16 -11.84 -2.59
C LEU A 187 -3.62 -13.11 -3.32
N HIS A 188 -3.50 -14.28 -2.68
CA HIS A 188 -3.96 -15.54 -3.24
C HIS A 188 -5.48 -15.56 -3.43
N GLU A 189 -6.24 -15.15 -2.41
CA GLU A 189 -7.70 -15.04 -2.50
C GLU A 189 -8.11 -14.03 -3.57
N ALA A 190 -7.44 -12.87 -3.62
CA ALA A 190 -7.68 -11.85 -4.62
C ALA A 190 -7.47 -12.38 -6.04
N GLY A 191 -6.40 -13.16 -6.27
CA GLY A 191 -6.12 -13.81 -7.55
C GLY A 191 -7.16 -14.88 -7.91
N ALA A 192 -7.54 -15.74 -6.96
CA ALA A 192 -8.57 -16.75 -7.17
C ALA A 192 -9.94 -16.10 -7.51
N ARG A 193 -10.28 -15.04 -6.78
CA ARG A 193 -11.50 -14.25 -6.99
C ARG A 193 -11.48 -13.53 -8.33
N ALA A 194 -10.36 -12.92 -8.69
CA ALA A 194 -10.14 -12.33 -10.01
C ALA A 194 -10.38 -13.35 -11.15
N GLY A 195 -9.85 -14.56 -11.02
CA GLY A 195 -10.08 -15.64 -11.98
C GLY A 195 -11.55 -16.05 -12.08
N ARG A 196 -12.25 -16.19 -10.96
CA ARG A 196 -13.69 -16.52 -10.98
C ARG A 196 -14.52 -15.42 -11.65
N LEU A 197 -14.27 -14.15 -11.33
CA LEU A 197 -14.93 -13.00 -11.97
C LEU A 197 -14.67 -12.98 -13.49
N ALA A 198 -13.42 -13.18 -13.91
CA ALA A 198 -13.05 -13.19 -15.32
C ALA A 198 -13.71 -14.33 -16.12
N LEU A 199 -13.93 -15.47 -15.47
CA LEU A 199 -14.56 -16.65 -16.06
C LEU A 199 -16.10 -16.65 -15.94
N GLY A 200 -16.70 -15.60 -15.38
CA GLY A 200 -18.15 -15.55 -15.12
C GLY A 200 -18.63 -16.59 -14.10
N ARG A 201 -17.74 -17.06 -13.22
CA ARG A 201 -18.02 -18.02 -12.14
C ARG A 201 -18.33 -17.34 -10.80
N GLU A 202 -18.32 -16.02 -10.77
CA GLU A 202 -18.68 -15.18 -9.65
C GLU A 202 -19.31 -13.91 -10.21
N ASP A 203 -20.41 -13.45 -9.61
CA ASP A 203 -21.07 -12.21 -10.02
C ASP A 203 -20.20 -11.00 -9.67
N ALA A 204 -20.26 -9.98 -10.52
CA ALA A 204 -19.58 -8.73 -10.25
C ALA A 204 -20.12 -8.10 -8.94
N PRO A 205 -19.25 -7.58 -8.06
CA PRO A 205 -19.71 -6.90 -6.86
C PRO A 205 -20.53 -5.65 -7.21
N ALA A 206 -21.41 -5.23 -6.30
CA ALA A 206 -22.12 -3.96 -6.43
C ALA A 206 -21.14 -2.80 -6.64
N GLY A 207 -21.46 -1.90 -7.57
CA GLY A 207 -20.55 -0.81 -7.95
C GLY A 207 -19.27 -1.27 -8.65
N ARG A 208 -19.11 -2.59 -8.91
CA ARG A 208 -17.99 -3.22 -9.62
C ARG A 208 -16.63 -3.02 -8.95
N VAL A 209 -16.64 -2.64 -7.68
CA VAL A 209 -15.47 -2.54 -6.82
C VAL A 209 -15.72 -3.40 -5.59
N ALA A 210 -14.77 -4.25 -5.24
CA ALA A 210 -14.76 -4.91 -3.94
C ALA A 210 -13.41 -4.72 -3.25
N THR A 211 -13.48 -4.33 -1.97
CA THR A 211 -12.32 -4.15 -1.11
C THR A 211 -12.16 -5.36 -0.21
N LEU A 212 -11.00 -5.99 -0.30
CA LEU A 212 -10.61 -7.12 0.53
C LEU A 212 -9.99 -6.62 1.85
N PRO A 213 -10.21 -7.33 2.97
CA PRO A 213 -9.64 -6.95 4.26
C PRO A 213 -8.11 -7.05 4.25
N ALA A 214 -7.49 -6.40 5.23
CA ALA A 214 -6.05 -6.42 5.42
C ALA A 214 -5.72 -6.65 6.90
N ASP A 215 -5.14 -7.78 7.26
CA ASP A 215 -5.01 -8.18 8.66
C ASP A 215 -3.64 -7.84 9.23
N LEU A 216 -3.59 -7.35 10.48
CA LEU A 216 -2.32 -7.11 11.15
C LEU A 216 -1.74 -8.42 11.69
N MET A 217 -0.56 -8.79 11.21
CA MET A 217 0.22 -9.94 11.66
C MET A 217 1.33 -9.47 12.61
N VAL A 218 1.08 -9.54 13.92
CA VAL A 218 2.08 -9.16 14.94
C VAL A 218 3.11 -10.28 15.11
N ARG A 219 4.40 -9.93 15.06
CA ARG A 219 5.54 -10.84 15.21
C ARG A 219 6.66 -10.19 16.04
N ALA A 220 7.87 -10.74 15.94
CA ALA A 220 9.00 -10.42 16.80
C ALA A 220 9.72 -9.11 16.46
N SER A 221 9.47 -8.47 15.31
CA SER A 221 10.17 -7.24 14.90
C SER A 221 9.63 -5.95 15.53
N THR A 222 8.67 -6.04 16.46
CA THR A 222 8.14 -4.88 17.20
C THR A 222 8.02 -5.18 18.68
N ALA A 223 8.48 -4.27 19.54
CA ALA A 223 8.39 -4.35 21.00
C ALA A 223 8.21 -2.93 21.59
N PRO A 224 7.88 -2.77 22.88
CA PRO A 224 7.92 -1.45 23.52
C PRO A 224 9.27 -0.74 23.29
N PRO A 225 9.28 0.60 23.11
CA PRO A 225 10.54 1.32 22.96
C PRO A 225 11.40 1.15 24.21
N ARG A 226 12.71 1.10 24.02
CA ARG A 226 13.65 1.11 25.15
C ARG A 226 13.35 2.32 26.04
N ALA A 227 13.22 2.09 27.35
CA ALA A 227 13.09 3.17 28.30
C ALA A 227 14.31 4.10 28.16
N THR A 228 14.07 5.37 27.86
CA THR A 228 15.11 6.40 27.96
C THR A 228 15.51 6.49 29.43
N ALA A 229 16.77 6.18 29.73
CA ALA A 229 17.37 6.33 31.05
C ALA A 229 17.41 7.81 31.48
#